data_AF-A0AAE0DGB3-F1
#
_entry.id   AF-A0AAE0DGB3-F1
#
_cell.length_a   1.000
_cell.length_b   1.000
_cell.length_c   1.000
_cell.angle_alpha   90.00
_cell.angle_beta   90.00
_cell.angle_gamma   90.00
#
_symmetry.space_group_name_H-M   'P 1'
#
loop_
_entity.id
_entity.type
_entity.pdbx_description
1 polymer ?
#
loop_
_entity_poly.entity_id
_entity_poly.type
_entity_poly.pdbx_seq_one_letter_code
_entity_poly.pdbx_strand_id
1 'polypeptide(L)'
;MLHQEMLSQAKFRRSLCLVFILFLIISTIVIAQSGLYYKIPKLNLVEKLFPGSSTPAEKPISTRKPLVGLPTHIVDNFLLAAKAKSPADLPPIPSWNAPPSTHVAGSIPLFIGFTRKWRLLQRTVVSYITAGWPPEHIYLIENTGVMNSNRDGLLTLQNPFYLDHHRLTKILGINVISTPTLFTFAQL
;
A
#
# COMPACT_ATOMS: atom_id res chain seq x y z
N MET A 1 -20.11 60.18 -2.85
CA MET A 1 -20.15 59.42 -1.57
C MET A 1 -19.53 58.02 -1.72
N LEU A 2 -19.99 57.18 -2.67
CA LEU A 2 -19.43 55.83 -2.94
C LEU A 2 -17.91 55.76 -3.18
N HIS A 3 -17.31 56.73 -3.90
CA HIS A 3 -15.88 56.69 -4.22
C HIS A 3 -14.98 56.89 -2.98
N GLN A 4 -15.45 57.59 -1.94
CA GLN A 4 -14.69 57.78 -0.70
C GLN A 4 -14.72 56.53 0.18
N GLU A 5 -15.84 55.79 0.20
CA GLU A 5 -15.95 54.52 0.94
C GLU A 5 -15.08 53.42 0.34
N MET A 6 -15.01 53.33 -1.00
CA MET A 6 -14.14 52.35 -1.67
C MET A 6 -12.64 52.59 -1.38
N LEU A 7 -12.21 53.85 -1.35
CA LEU A 7 -10.82 54.20 -1.02
C LEU A 7 -10.50 53.92 0.45
N SER A 8 -11.47 54.13 1.36
CA SER A 8 -11.33 53.81 2.78
C SER A 8 -11.22 52.29 3.02
N GLN A 9 -12.07 51.49 2.38
CA GLN A 9 -12.03 50.02 2.41
C GLN A 9 -10.70 49.47 1.85
N ALA A 10 -10.20 50.03 0.75
CA ALA A 10 -8.92 49.61 0.16
C ALA A 10 -7.72 49.93 1.07
N LYS A 11 -7.72 51.09 1.73
CA LYS A 11 -6.69 51.46 2.72
C LYS A 11 -6.74 50.57 3.96
N PHE A 12 -7.94 50.24 4.44
CA PHE A 12 -8.14 49.33 5.57
C PHE A 12 -7.64 47.91 5.27
N ARG A 13 -7.97 47.36 4.08
CA ARG A 13 -7.50 46.04 3.65
C ARG A 13 -5.98 45.98 3.47
N ARG A 14 -5.37 47.04 2.93
CA ARG A 14 -3.90 47.14 2.81
C ARG A 14 -3.23 47.21 4.18
N SER A 15 -3.79 47.98 5.11
CA SER A 15 -3.29 48.07 6.49
C SER A 15 -3.36 46.72 7.20
N LEU A 16 -4.50 46.02 7.10
CA LEU A 16 -4.69 44.70 7.71
C LEU A 16 -3.73 43.66 7.12
N CYS A 17 -3.49 43.70 5.81
CA CYS A 17 -2.55 42.80 5.14
C CYS A 17 -1.11 43.04 5.60
N LEU A 18 -0.69 44.31 5.76
CA LEU A 18 0.64 44.65 6.26
C LEU A 18 0.83 44.21 7.72
N VAL A 19 -0.19 44.36 8.57
CA VAL A 19 -0.15 43.87 9.96
C VAL A 19 -0.04 42.35 10.00
N PHE A 20 -0.76 41.64 9.14
CA PHE A 20 -0.70 40.17 9.07
C PHE A 20 0.67 39.67 8.59
N ILE A 21 1.25 40.32 7.58
CA ILE A 21 2.61 40.01 7.10
C ILE A 21 3.64 40.27 8.22
N LEU A 22 3.52 41.38 8.94
CA LEU A 22 4.41 41.70 10.06
C LEU A 22 4.29 40.65 11.18
N PHE A 23 3.07 40.19 11.48
CA PHE A 23 2.83 39.14 12.47
C PHE A 23 3.47 37.80 12.05
N LEU A 24 3.36 37.41 10.77
CA LEU A 24 4.02 36.20 10.25
C LEU A 24 5.54 36.30 10.36
N ILE A 25 6.14 37.45 10.01
CA ILE A 25 7.58 37.67 10.12
C ILE A 25 8.03 37.57 11.58
N ILE A 26 7.33 38.24 12.51
CA ILE A 26 7.63 38.18 13.95
C ILE A 26 7.49 36.73 14.46
N SER A 27 6.44 36.01 14.05
CA SER A 27 6.24 34.60 14.43
C SER A 27 7.41 33.73 13.98
N THR A 28 7.89 33.88 12.74
CA THR A 28 9.06 33.12 12.26
C THR A 28 10.35 33.44 13.02
N ILE A 29 10.57 34.71 13.40
CA ILE A 29 11.72 35.12 14.21
C ILE A 29 11.62 34.55 15.62
N VAL A 30 10.45 34.58 16.24
CA VAL A 30 10.23 33.98 17.58
C VAL A 30 10.45 32.47 17.53
N ILE A 31 9.98 31.77 16.50
CA ILE A 31 10.22 30.33 16.33
C ILE A 31 11.73 30.03 16.15
N ALA A 32 12.44 30.87 15.39
CA ALA A 32 13.88 30.73 15.18
C ALA A 32 14.71 31.04 16.44
N GLN A 33 14.33 32.05 17.22
CA GLN A 33 15.02 32.46 18.45
C GLN A 33 14.67 31.60 19.67
N SER A 34 13.44 31.05 19.72
CA SER A 34 12.99 30.22 20.86
C SER A 34 13.66 28.86 20.94
N GLY A 35 14.59 28.52 20.03
CA GLY A 35 15.44 27.34 20.18
C GLY A 35 14.65 26.02 20.28
N LEU A 36 13.39 25.99 19.84
CA LEU A 36 12.55 24.79 19.72
C LEU A 36 12.94 23.95 18.48
N TYR A 37 14.22 24.01 18.11
CA TYR A 37 14.89 22.81 17.64
C TYR A 37 14.75 21.79 18.77
N TYR A 38 13.79 20.89 18.64
CA TYR A 38 13.69 19.71 19.46
C TYR A 38 15.03 18.97 19.37
N LYS A 39 15.96 19.27 20.29
CA LYS A 39 16.91 18.28 20.77
C LYS A 39 16.03 17.22 21.41
N ILE A 40 15.59 16.27 20.60
CA ILE A 40 15.07 15.00 21.10
C ILE A 40 16.18 14.50 22.02
N PRO A 41 15.99 14.44 23.35
CA PRO A 41 16.95 13.77 24.18
C PRO A 41 17.04 12.36 23.60
N LYS A 42 18.25 11.89 23.25
CA LYS A 42 18.46 10.48 22.96
C LYS A 42 18.00 9.73 24.21
N LEU A 43 16.76 9.28 24.21
CA LEU A 43 16.18 8.49 25.27
C LEU A 43 16.82 7.11 25.08
N ASN A 44 17.98 6.88 25.68
CA ASN A 44 18.58 5.55 25.82
C ASN A 44 17.73 4.73 26.80
N LEU A 45 16.45 4.52 26.44
CA LEU A 45 15.50 3.76 27.24
C LEU A 45 15.95 2.29 27.34
N VAL A 46 16.61 1.79 26.30
CA VAL A 46 17.18 0.43 26.23
C VAL A 46 18.25 0.20 27.29
N GLU A 47 19.14 1.18 27.50
CA GLU A 47 20.25 1.09 28.46
C GLU A 47 19.75 1.20 29.91
N LYS A 48 18.67 1.97 30.13
CA LYS A 48 18.06 2.17 31.45
C LYS A 48 17.16 1.01 31.88
N LEU A 49 16.56 0.29 30.94
CA LEU A 49 15.71 -0.88 31.21
C LEU A 49 16.50 -2.18 31.38
N PHE A 50 17.72 -2.26 30.83
CA PHE A 50 18.53 -3.47 30.85
C PHE A 50 19.98 -3.17 31.27
N PRO A 51 20.25 -2.83 32.54
CA PRO A 51 21.61 -2.66 33.03
C PRO A 51 22.33 -4.01 32.98
N GLY A 52 23.19 -4.21 31.99
CA GLY A 52 23.99 -5.43 31.85
C GLY A 52 23.82 -6.22 30.55
N SER A 53 23.24 -5.66 29.48
CA SER A 53 23.41 -6.29 28.15
C SER A 53 24.86 -6.12 27.70
N SER A 54 25.74 -7.01 28.14
CA SER A 54 26.99 -7.28 27.47
C SER A 54 26.70 -7.38 25.98
N THR A 55 27.48 -6.67 25.17
CA THR A 55 27.55 -6.76 23.71
C THR A 55 27.09 -8.14 23.24
N PRO A 56 26.08 -8.27 22.36
CA PRO A 56 25.74 -9.58 21.82
C PRO A 56 27.03 -10.12 21.23
N ALA A 57 27.52 -11.25 21.77
CA ALA A 57 28.64 -11.95 21.19
C ALA A 57 28.36 -12.04 19.69
N GLU A 58 29.26 -11.47 18.88
CA GLU A 58 29.15 -11.49 17.44
C GLU A 58 29.05 -12.97 17.05
N LYS A 59 27.82 -13.43 16.78
CA LYS A 59 27.61 -14.77 16.25
C LYS A 59 28.48 -14.81 15.00
N PRO A 60 29.38 -15.80 14.85
CA PRO A 60 30.22 -15.88 13.67
C PRO A 60 29.29 -15.76 12.47
N ILE A 61 29.53 -14.74 11.64
CA ILE A 61 28.83 -14.56 10.38
C ILE A 61 29.06 -15.87 9.65
N SER A 62 28.03 -16.73 9.64
CA SER A 62 28.04 -17.93 8.84
C SER A 62 28.23 -17.44 7.42
N THR A 63 29.43 -17.65 6.88
CA THR A 63 29.73 -17.48 5.47
C THR A 63 28.86 -18.49 4.75
N ARG A 64 27.61 -18.11 4.51
CA ARG A 64 26.72 -18.86 3.62
C ARG A 64 27.48 -18.94 2.32
N LYS A 65 27.82 -20.17 1.90
CA LYS A 65 28.30 -20.43 0.55
C LYS A 65 27.42 -19.65 -0.41
N PRO A 66 27.98 -18.97 -1.43
CA PRO A 66 27.16 -18.34 -2.45
C PRO A 66 26.16 -19.39 -2.94
N LEU A 67 24.88 -19.04 -3.02
CA LEU A 67 23.85 -19.92 -3.58
C LEU A 67 24.11 -20.03 -5.09
N VAL A 68 25.14 -20.80 -5.45
CA VAL A 68 25.49 -21.15 -6.82
C VAL A 68 24.34 -22.00 -7.34
N GLY A 69 23.58 -21.44 -8.28
CA GLY A 69 22.44 -22.11 -8.93
C GLY A 69 21.05 -21.61 -8.54
N LEU A 70 20.92 -20.49 -7.79
CA LEU A 70 19.60 -19.86 -7.68
C LEU A 70 19.17 -19.39 -9.09
N PRO A 71 17.98 -19.75 -9.59
CA PRO A 71 17.52 -19.25 -10.88
C PRO A 71 17.55 -17.71 -10.85
N THR A 72 18.29 -17.12 -11.78
CA THR A 72 18.49 -15.67 -11.90
C THR A 72 17.20 -14.94 -12.29
N HIS A 73 16.17 -15.68 -12.71
CA HIS A 73 14.88 -15.17 -13.14
C HIS A 73 13.74 -15.84 -12.35
N ILE A 74 12.93 -15.02 -11.66
CA ILE A 74 11.68 -15.45 -11.02
C ILE A 74 10.73 -15.99 -12.10
N VAL A 75 10.43 -17.29 -12.07
CA VAL A 75 9.44 -17.93 -12.97
C VAL A 75 8.04 -17.84 -12.37
N ASP A 76 7.01 -17.83 -13.21
CA ASP A 76 5.62 -17.91 -12.74
C ASP A 76 5.37 -19.25 -12.03
N ASN A 77 4.85 -19.19 -10.81
CA ASN A 77 4.54 -20.38 -10.00
C ASN A 77 3.16 -20.97 -10.30
N PHE A 78 2.36 -20.33 -11.16
CA PHE A 78 0.99 -20.77 -11.47
C PHE A 78 0.78 -20.99 -12.98
N LEU A 79 1.50 -21.98 -13.51
CA LEU A 79 1.55 -22.30 -14.95
C LEU A 79 0.19 -22.60 -15.57
N LEU A 80 -0.74 -23.16 -14.78
CA LEU A 80 -2.10 -23.47 -15.24
C LEU A 80 -2.86 -22.19 -15.59
N ALA A 81 -2.88 -21.21 -14.69
CA ALA A 81 -3.52 -19.92 -14.96
C ALA A 81 -2.74 -19.08 -15.99
N ALA A 82 -1.42 -19.27 -16.10
CA ALA A 82 -0.62 -18.61 -17.14
C ALA A 82 -0.99 -19.06 -18.57
N LYS A 83 -1.54 -20.28 -18.73
CA LYS A 83 -1.99 -20.83 -20.02
C LYS A 83 -3.49 -20.63 -20.27
N ALA A 84 -4.25 -20.31 -19.23
CA ALA A 84 -5.69 -20.10 -19.32
C ALA A 84 -6.00 -18.81 -20.09
N LYS A 85 -7.04 -18.86 -20.94
CA LYS A 85 -7.58 -17.70 -21.67
C LYS A 85 -8.91 -17.23 -21.08
N SER A 86 -9.60 -18.12 -20.38
CA SER A 86 -10.88 -17.88 -19.73
C SER A 86 -11.00 -18.65 -18.40
N PRO A 87 -11.96 -18.31 -17.53
CA PRO A 87 -12.22 -19.07 -16.31
C PRO A 87 -12.58 -20.54 -16.57
N ALA A 88 -13.15 -20.85 -17.75
CA ALA A 88 -13.52 -22.21 -18.15
C ALA A 88 -12.30 -23.12 -18.41
N ASP A 89 -11.11 -22.55 -18.62
CA ASP A 89 -9.87 -23.32 -18.77
C ASP A 89 -9.30 -23.78 -17.42
N LEU A 90 -9.87 -23.32 -16.30
CA LEU A 90 -9.50 -23.73 -14.95
C LEU A 90 -10.29 -24.99 -14.53
N PRO A 91 -9.69 -25.85 -13.69
CA PRO A 91 -10.40 -26.97 -13.10
C PRO A 91 -11.66 -26.49 -12.37
N PRO A 92 -12.78 -27.22 -12.50
CA PRO A 92 -14.00 -26.88 -11.79
C PRO A 92 -13.79 -26.98 -10.28
N ILE A 93 -14.48 -26.12 -9.53
CA ILE A 93 -14.51 -26.20 -8.08
C ILE A 93 -15.27 -27.48 -7.69
N PRO A 94 -14.72 -28.31 -6.78
CA PRO A 94 -15.42 -29.51 -6.34
C PRO A 94 -16.78 -29.20 -5.72
N SER A 95 -17.78 -30.04 -5.98
CA SER A 95 -19.16 -29.82 -5.50
C SER A 95 -19.29 -29.73 -3.99
N TRP A 96 -18.42 -30.42 -3.23
CA TRP A 96 -18.40 -30.36 -1.76
C TRP A 96 -17.86 -29.04 -1.20
N ASN A 97 -17.20 -28.22 -2.03
CA ASN A 97 -16.77 -26.87 -1.65
C ASN A 97 -17.79 -25.80 -2.07
N ALA A 98 -18.84 -26.17 -2.82
CA ALA A 98 -19.90 -25.22 -3.15
C ALA A 98 -20.66 -24.83 -1.87
N PRO A 99 -21.05 -23.55 -1.71
CA PRO A 99 -21.83 -23.14 -0.56
C PRO A 99 -23.19 -23.86 -0.56
N PRO A 100 -23.71 -24.25 0.61
CA PRO A 100 -24.98 -24.99 0.71
C PRO A 100 -26.20 -24.18 0.27
N SER A 101 -26.07 -22.85 0.23
CA SER A 101 -27.06 -21.93 -0.32
C SER A 101 -26.38 -20.93 -1.24
N THR A 102 -27.13 -20.42 -2.22
CA THR A 102 -26.67 -19.30 -3.04
C THR A 102 -26.43 -18.09 -2.15
N HIS A 103 -25.30 -17.41 -2.38
CA HIS A 103 -24.96 -16.17 -1.69
C HIS A 103 -26.12 -15.17 -1.75
N VAL A 104 -26.58 -14.73 -0.57
CA VAL A 104 -27.74 -13.83 -0.44
C VAL A 104 -27.39 -12.45 -1.01
N ALA A 105 -28.34 -11.80 -1.67
CA ALA A 105 -28.22 -10.40 -2.06
C ALA A 105 -27.92 -9.54 -0.81
N GLY A 106 -26.75 -8.89 -0.78
CA GLY A 106 -26.19 -8.27 0.44
C GLY A 106 -24.97 -9.00 1.03
N SER A 107 -24.39 -9.95 0.30
CA SER A 107 -23.19 -10.69 0.72
C SER A 107 -22.02 -9.78 1.07
N ILE A 108 -21.34 -10.11 2.18
CA ILE A 108 -20.22 -9.35 2.74
C ILE A 108 -19.01 -9.48 1.79
N PRO A 109 -18.44 -8.36 1.30
CA PRO A 109 -17.26 -8.41 0.45
C PRO A 109 -16.03 -8.91 1.23
N LEU A 110 -15.20 -9.72 0.57
CA LEU A 110 -13.88 -10.11 1.07
C LEU A 110 -12.84 -9.14 0.53
N PHE A 111 -12.25 -8.34 1.42
CA PHE A 111 -11.16 -7.43 1.07
C PHE A 111 -9.80 -8.11 1.25
N ILE A 112 -8.95 -8.00 0.23
CA ILE A 112 -7.57 -8.45 0.27
C ILE A 112 -6.68 -7.25 -0.03
N GLY A 113 -5.87 -6.82 0.92
CA GLY A 113 -4.85 -5.80 0.68
C GLY A 113 -3.61 -6.39 0.02
N PHE A 114 -3.11 -5.75 -1.03
CA PHE A 114 -1.87 -6.17 -1.70
C PHE A 114 -0.90 -5.02 -1.89
N THR A 115 0.37 -5.26 -1.53
CA THR A 115 1.47 -4.33 -1.81
C THR A 115 2.63 -5.04 -2.52
N ARG A 116 2.99 -6.25 -2.07
CA ARG A 116 4.09 -7.05 -2.64
C ARG A 116 3.77 -8.54 -2.52
N LYS A 117 4.57 -9.39 -3.19
CA LYS A 117 4.51 -10.86 -3.18
C LYS A 117 3.35 -11.46 -4.00
N TRP A 118 3.32 -11.13 -5.29
CA TRP A 118 2.40 -11.69 -6.29
C TRP A 118 2.13 -13.20 -6.15
N ARG A 119 3.20 -14.00 -5.99
CA ARG A 119 3.11 -15.45 -5.87
C ARG A 119 2.23 -15.93 -4.73
N LEU A 120 2.26 -15.21 -3.59
CA LEU A 120 1.44 -15.56 -2.43
C LEU A 120 -0.01 -15.12 -2.64
N LEU A 121 -0.22 -13.94 -3.21
CA LEU A 121 -1.55 -13.43 -3.53
C LEU A 121 -2.35 -14.42 -4.39
N GLN A 122 -1.73 -14.95 -5.46
CA GLN A 122 -2.41 -15.91 -6.34
C GLN A 122 -2.91 -17.14 -5.56
N ARG A 123 -2.08 -17.68 -4.66
CA ARG A 123 -2.47 -18.82 -3.81
C ARG A 123 -3.61 -18.45 -2.87
N THR A 124 -3.56 -17.25 -2.28
CA THR A 124 -4.62 -16.75 -1.40
C THR A 124 -5.95 -16.64 -2.15
N VAL A 125 -5.97 -15.96 -3.30
CA VAL A 125 -7.19 -15.78 -4.11
C VAL A 125 -7.75 -17.14 -4.53
N VAL A 126 -6.92 -18.02 -5.09
CA VAL A 126 -7.34 -19.36 -5.49
C VAL A 126 -7.89 -20.13 -4.29
N SER A 127 -7.27 -20.03 -3.11
CA SER A 127 -7.75 -20.75 -1.92
C SER A 127 -9.16 -20.33 -1.51
N TYR A 128 -9.48 -19.03 -1.53
CA TYR A 128 -10.82 -18.54 -1.22
C TYR A 128 -11.85 -18.99 -2.26
N ILE A 129 -11.52 -18.88 -3.54
CA ILE A 129 -12.40 -19.35 -4.63
C ILE A 129 -12.67 -20.85 -4.46
N THR A 130 -11.62 -21.65 -4.25
CA THR A 130 -11.77 -23.09 -4.05
C THR A 130 -12.49 -23.46 -2.76
N ALA A 131 -12.55 -22.57 -1.77
CA ALA A 131 -13.33 -22.74 -0.55
C ALA A 131 -14.82 -22.37 -0.72
N GLY A 132 -15.24 -22.03 -1.94
CA GLY A 132 -16.62 -21.69 -2.27
C GLY A 132 -16.92 -20.20 -2.24
N TRP A 133 -15.90 -19.33 -2.08
CA TRP A 133 -16.13 -17.89 -2.11
C TRP A 133 -16.40 -17.42 -3.55
N PRO A 134 -17.50 -16.70 -3.82
CA PRO A 134 -17.80 -16.16 -5.13
C PRO A 134 -16.74 -15.12 -5.53
N PRO A 135 -16.06 -15.28 -6.69
CA PRO A 135 -15.03 -14.35 -7.15
C PRO A 135 -15.51 -12.89 -7.21
N GLU A 136 -16.76 -12.66 -7.61
CA GLU A 136 -17.39 -11.35 -7.71
C GLU A 136 -17.51 -10.60 -6.38
N HIS A 137 -17.37 -11.30 -5.24
CA HIS A 137 -17.34 -10.69 -3.91
C HIS A 137 -15.92 -10.55 -3.34
N ILE A 138 -14.88 -10.91 -4.09
CA ILE A 138 -13.49 -10.70 -3.70
C ILE A 138 -13.01 -9.39 -4.29
N TYR A 139 -12.58 -8.48 -3.41
CA TYR A 139 -12.03 -7.17 -3.76
C TYR A 139 -10.57 -7.10 -3.34
N LEU A 140 -9.69 -7.14 -4.32
CA LEU A 140 -8.28 -6.89 -4.12
C LEU A 140 -8.01 -5.39 -4.16
N ILE A 141 -7.45 -4.84 -3.09
CA ILE A 141 -6.97 -3.47 -3.05
C ILE A 141 -5.49 -3.49 -3.41
N GLU A 142 -5.19 -3.08 -4.64
CA GLU A 142 -3.81 -2.92 -5.10
C GLU A 142 -3.23 -1.62 -4.53
N ASN A 143 -2.51 -1.78 -3.43
CA ASN A 143 -1.77 -0.74 -2.74
C ASN A 143 -0.25 -0.88 -2.99
N THR A 144 0.15 -0.89 -4.27
CA THR A 144 1.55 -1.08 -4.72
C THR A 144 2.32 0.24 -4.82
N GLY A 145 1.61 1.37 -4.99
CA GLY A 145 2.21 2.67 -5.23
C GLY A 145 2.80 2.86 -6.62
N VAL A 146 2.55 1.95 -7.56
CA VAL A 146 3.07 2.01 -8.95
C VAL A 146 2.08 2.64 -9.94
N MET A 147 1.05 3.33 -9.43
CA MET A 147 -0.02 3.94 -10.21
C MET A 147 -0.65 2.92 -11.18
N ASN A 148 -0.77 3.26 -12.47
CA ASN A 148 -1.38 2.39 -13.47
C ASN A 148 -0.42 1.35 -14.08
N SER A 149 0.84 1.29 -13.63
CA SER A 149 1.87 0.49 -14.31
C SER A 149 1.54 -1.00 -14.39
N ASN A 150 0.89 -1.58 -13.37
CA ASN A 150 0.45 -2.98 -13.41
C ASN A 150 -0.74 -3.19 -14.36
N ARG A 151 -1.73 -2.30 -14.33
CA ARG A 151 -2.89 -2.33 -15.24
C ARG A 151 -2.45 -2.24 -16.70
N ASP A 152 -1.45 -1.39 -16.96
CA ASP A 152 -0.92 -1.13 -18.29
C ASP A 152 0.17 -2.16 -18.69
N GLY A 153 0.48 -3.16 -17.84
CA GLY A 153 1.39 -4.26 -18.14
C GLY A 153 2.88 -3.85 -18.22
N LEU A 154 3.27 -2.74 -17.60
CA LEU A 154 4.63 -2.18 -17.68
C LEU A 154 5.61 -2.83 -16.71
N LEU A 155 5.12 -3.60 -15.73
CA LEU A 155 5.95 -4.29 -14.74
C LEU A 155 6.12 -5.76 -15.13
N THR A 156 7.33 -6.29 -14.93
CA THR A 156 7.62 -7.72 -15.11
C THR A 156 7.59 -8.45 -13.77
N LEU A 157 7.51 -9.78 -13.81
CA LEU A 157 7.50 -10.64 -12.62
C LEU A 157 8.73 -10.48 -11.71
N GLN A 158 9.83 -9.91 -12.21
CA GLN A 158 11.02 -9.58 -11.39
C GLN A 158 10.77 -8.39 -10.45
N ASN A 159 9.81 -7.53 -10.78
CA ASN A 159 9.48 -6.37 -9.96
C ASN A 159 8.67 -6.82 -8.72
N PRO A 160 9.07 -6.43 -7.49
CA PRO A 160 8.37 -6.83 -6.27
C PRO A 160 6.94 -6.30 -6.15
N PHE A 161 6.60 -5.24 -6.91
CA PHE A 161 5.28 -4.63 -6.99
C PHE A 161 4.43 -5.16 -8.15
N TYR A 162 4.95 -6.15 -8.88
CA TYR A 162 4.25 -6.78 -9.99
C TYR A 162 2.89 -7.35 -9.55
N LEU A 163 1.88 -7.11 -10.37
CA LEU A 163 0.54 -7.65 -10.27
C LEU A 163 -0.02 -7.86 -11.68
N ASP A 164 -0.55 -9.06 -11.96
CA ASP A 164 -1.22 -9.33 -13.24
C ASP A 164 -2.73 -9.06 -13.11
N HIS A 165 -3.16 -7.88 -13.58
CA HIS A 165 -4.57 -7.48 -13.60
C HIS A 165 -5.44 -8.39 -14.47
N HIS A 166 -4.92 -8.83 -15.61
CA HIS A 166 -5.66 -9.68 -16.54
C HIS A 166 -5.96 -11.03 -15.89
N ARG A 167 -4.97 -11.65 -15.23
CA ARG A 167 -5.17 -12.91 -14.52
C ARG A 167 -6.20 -12.79 -13.41
N LEU A 168 -6.12 -11.73 -12.60
CA LEU A 168 -7.05 -11.55 -11.49
C LEU A 168 -8.49 -11.31 -11.98
N THR A 169 -8.68 -10.43 -12.95
CA THR A 169 -10.02 -9.99 -13.36
C THR A 169 -10.65 -10.88 -14.43
N LYS A 170 -9.88 -11.35 -15.41
CA LYS A 170 -10.40 -12.12 -16.57
C LYS A 170 -10.31 -13.63 -16.38
N ILE A 171 -9.30 -14.11 -15.65
CA ILE A 171 -9.09 -15.56 -15.44
C ILE A 171 -9.69 -16.00 -14.10
N LEU A 172 -9.39 -15.29 -13.00
CA LEU A 172 -9.91 -15.62 -11.67
C LEU A 172 -11.24 -14.93 -11.34
N GLY A 173 -11.64 -13.91 -12.09
CA GLY A 173 -12.95 -13.26 -11.97
C GLY A 173 -13.13 -12.34 -10.75
N ILE A 174 -12.04 -11.91 -10.10
CA ILE A 174 -12.12 -11.03 -8.93
C ILE A 174 -12.11 -9.54 -9.32
N ASN A 175 -12.49 -8.69 -8.38
CA ASN A 175 -12.40 -7.24 -8.53
C ASN A 175 -11.05 -6.73 -8.05
N VAL A 176 -10.46 -5.78 -8.79
CA VAL A 176 -9.22 -5.12 -8.41
C VAL A 176 -9.44 -3.61 -8.34
N ILE A 177 -9.13 -3.01 -7.20
CA ILE A 177 -9.19 -1.56 -6.95
C ILE A 177 -7.75 -1.07 -6.81
N SER A 178 -7.27 -0.31 -7.79
CA SER A 178 -5.93 0.28 -7.74
C SER A 178 -5.92 1.58 -6.96
N THR A 179 -4.99 1.71 -6.01
CA THR A 179 -4.75 2.98 -5.33
C THR A 179 -3.86 3.89 -6.20
N PRO A 180 -4.09 5.22 -6.18
CA PRO A 180 -3.28 6.16 -6.97
C PRO A 180 -1.85 6.30 -6.43
N THR A 181 -1.63 5.97 -5.17
CA THR A 181 -0.33 6.01 -4.48
C THR A 181 -0.30 4.96 -3.36
N LEU A 182 0.85 4.80 -2.70
CA LEU A 182 1.00 3.90 -1.56
C LEU A 182 0.32 4.50 -0.32
N PHE A 183 -0.78 3.89 0.09
CA PHE A 183 -1.52 4.22 1.31
C PHE A 183 -1.01 3.45 2.52
N THR A 184 -1.16 4.08 3.69
CA THR A 184 -1.02 3.43 5.00
C THR A 184 -2.24 2.58 5.31
N PHE A 185 -2.13 1.68 6.28
CA PHE A 185 -3.25 0.85 6.70
C PHE A 185 -4.49 1.66 7.13
N ALA A 186 -4.30 2.80 7.80
CA ALA A 186 -5.42 3.63 8.25
C ALA A 186 -6.12 4.41 7.12
N GLN A 187 -5.51 4.47 5.93
CA GLN A 187 -6.08 5.11 4.74
C GLN A 187 -6.83 4.12 3.84
N LEU A 188 -6.61 2.82 4.04
CA LEU A 188 -7.31 1.73 3.35
C LEU A 188 -8.61 1.39 4.10
#